data_AF-A0AA96FFR4-F1
#
_entry.id   AF-A0AA96FFR4-F1
#
_cell.length_a   1.000
_cell.length_b   1.000
_cell.length_c   1.000
_cell.angle_alpha   90.00
_cell.angle_beta   90.00
_cell.angle_gamma   90.00
#
_symmetry.space_group_name_H-M   'P 1'
#
loop_
_entity.id
_entity.type
_entity.pdbx_description
1 polymer ?
#
loop_
_entity_poly.entity_id
_entity_poly.type
_entity_poly.pdbx_seq_one_letter_code
_entity_poly.pdbx_strand_id
1 'polypeptide(L)'
;MTTFLIFTAAAIGTYLIRISGIVIFGRDRDIPPRVEQALQLVGPAAMAAIVANSLLLDEGAWRPFGAWHLAALAAVGVALWRRSSGVTMAAGAVVFAALLLAGV
;
A
#
# COMPACT_ATOMS: atom_id res chain seq x y z
N MET A 1 -9.95 21.29 -20.88
CA MET A 1 -8.60 21.89 -20.75
C MET A 1 -8.09 21.94 -19.31
N THR A 2 -8.92 22.26 -18.31
CA THR A 2 -8.50 22.39 -16.90
C THR A 2 -7.94 21.11 -16.28
N THR A 3 -8.54 19.95 -16.57
CA THR A 3 -8.08 18.65 -16.03
C THR A 3 -6.66 18.29 -16.45
N PHE A 4 -6.29 18.60 -17.70
CA PHE A 4 -4.94 18.35 -18.21
C PHE A 4 -3.89 19.20 -17.49
N LEU A 5 -4.21 20.47 -17.21
CA LEU A 5 -3.36 21.35 -16.40
C LEU A 5 -3.18 20.82 -14.97
N ILE A 6 -4.24 20.32 -14.34
CA ILE A 6 -4.17 19.75 -12.98
C ILE A 6 -3.26 18.52 -12.95
N PHE A 7 -3.43 17.57 -13.87
CA PHE A 7 -2.56 16.39 -13.93
C PHE A 7 -1.12 16.75 -14.23
N THR A 8 -0.89 17.71 -15.13
CA THR A 8 0.46 18.17 -15.47
C THR A 8 1.12 18.85 -14.27
N ALA A 9 0.42 19.73 -13.58
CA ALA A 9 0.91 20.40 -12.38
C ALA A 9 1.18 19.40 -11.25
N ALA A 10 0.30 18.43 -11.03
CA ALA A 10 0.50 17.35 -10.07
C ALA A 10 1.73 16.51 -10.42
N ALA A 11 1.88 16.10 -11.67
CA ALA A 11 3.03 15.33 -12.14
C ALA A 11 4.34 16.08 -11.92
N ILE A 12 4.40 17.37 -12.29
CA ILE A 12 5.58 18.22 -12.09
C ILE A 12 5.86 18.37 -10.58
N GLY A 13 4.84 18.66 -9.77
CA GLY A 13 4.99 18.81 -8.32
C GLY A 13 5.53 17.55 -7.66
N THR A 14 4.98 16.38 -7.99
CA THR A 14 5.47 15.09 -7.50
C THR A 14 6.91 14.83 -7.92
N TYR A 15 7.26 15.16 -9.17
CA TYR A 15 8.63 14.99 -9.67
C TYR A 15 9.63 15.92 -8.98
N LEU A 16 9.25 17.18 -8.73
CA LEU A 16 10.08 18.15 -8.00
C LEU A 16 10.36 17.72 -6.57
N ILE A 17 9.37 17.14 -5.86
CA ILE A 17 9.56 16.57 -4.52
C ILE A 17 10.56 15.41 -4.55
N ARG A 18 10.54 14.60 -5.62
CA ARG A 18 11.48 13.49 -5.79
C ARG A 18 12.91 13.98 -6.03
N ILE A 19 13.05 15.01 -6.87
CA ILE A 19 14.35 15.64 -7.17
C ILE A 19 14.92 16.38 -5.97
N SER A 20 14.09 17.06 -5.18
CA SER A 20 14.58 17.82 -4.02
C SER A 20 15.33 16.92 -3.04
N GLY A 21 14.86 15.68 -2.82
CA GLY A 21 15.57 14.68 -2.03
C GLY A 21 16.96 14.36 -2.60
N ILE A 22 17.06 14.14 -3.91
CA ILE A 22 18.35 13.83 -4.57
C ILE A 22 19.29 15.04 -4.52
N VAL A 23 18.78 16.26 -4.72
CA VAL A 23 19.60 17.48 -4.74
C VAL A 23 20.09 17.86 -3.33
N ILE A 24 19.25 17.64 -2.31
CA ILE A 24 19.56 17.97 -0.91
C ILE A 24 20.48 16.91 -0.28
N PHE A 25 20.26 15.62 -0.58
CA PHE A 25 21.01 14.51 0.04
C PHE A 25 22.11 13.91 -0.85
N GLY A 26 22.12 14.20 -2.15
CA GLY A 26 23.09 13.63 -3.11
C GLY A 26 24.48 14.25 -3.09
N ARG A 27 24.73 15.28 -2.25
CA ARG A 27 26.06 15.85 -2.03
C ARG A 27 26.66 15.25 -0.76
N ASP A 28 27.44 14.18 -0.92
CA ASP A 28 28.40 13.62 0.07
C ASP A 28 27.94 13.50 1.53
N ARG A 29 26.62 13.36 1.78
CA ARG A 29 26.10 13.09 3.11
C ARG A 29 25.78 11.61 3.20
N ASP A 30 26.67 10.86 3.84
CA ASP A 30 26.39 9.50 4.27
C ASP A 30 25.12 9.50 5.12
N ILE A 31 24.05 8.90 4.58
CA ILE A 31 22.80 8.74 5.31
C ILE A 31 23.08 7.77 6.46
N PRO A 32 22.74 8.12 7.72
CA PRO A 32 22.94 7.20 8.83
C PRO A 32 22.21 5.87 8.56
N PRO A 33 22.80 4.71 8.88
CA PRO A 33 22.25 3.41 8.52
C PRO A 33 20.83 3.16 9.06
N ARG A 34 20.47 3.80 10.19
CA ARG A 34 19.10 3.76 10.74
C ARG A 34 18.07 4.47 9.85
N VAL A 35 18.45 5.57 9.21
CA VAL A 35 17.56 6.35 8.33
C VAL A 35 17.39 5.62 7.01
N GLU A 36 18.45 5.01 6.48
CA GLU A 36 18.36 4.19 5.27
C GLU A 36 17.41 2.99 5.45
N GLN A 37 17.55 2.27 6.57
CA GLN A 37 16.63 1.18 6.92
C GLN A 37 15.17 1.66 7.02
N ALA A 38 14.93 2.80 7.65
CA ALA A 38 13.60 3.38 7.74
C ALA A 38 13.04 3.75 6.35
N LEU A 39 13.87 4.35 5.49
CA LEU A 39 13.51 4.73 4.11
C LEU A 39 13.14 3.50 3.25
N GLN A 40 13.85 2.38 3.41
CA GLN A 40 13.52 1.12 2.72
C GLN A 40 12.14 0.57 3.13
N LEU A 41 11.68 0.87 4.35
CA LEU A 41 10.40 0.42 4.88
C LEU A 41 9.23 1.36 4.57
N VAL A 42 9.47 2.56 4.03
CA VAL A 42 8.41 3.53 3.73
C VAL A 42 7.38 2.97 2.74
N GLY A 43 7.84 2.33 1.66
CA GLY A 43 6.95 1.74 0.66
C GLY A 43 6.02 0.65 1.24
N PRO A 44 6.58 -0.39 1.90
CA PRO A 44 5.79 -1.39 2.61
C PRO A 44 4.87 -0.79 3.68
N ALA A 45 5.33 0.20 4.44
CA ALA A 45 4.54 0.85 5.49
C ALA A 45 3.35 1.63 4.93
N ALA A 46 3.54 2.37 3.83
CA ALA A 46 2.46 3.08 3.16
C ALA A 46 1.39 2.10 2.63
N MET A 47 1.81 1.00 1.99
CA MET A 47 0.89 -0.04 1.55
C MET A 47 0.16 -0.69 2.72
N ALA A 48 0.86 -0.99 3.81
CA ALA A 48 0.25 -1.54 5.01
C ALA A 48 -0.78 -0.58 5.61
N ALA A 49 -0.51 0.73 5.64
CA ALA A 49 -1.44 1.73 6.13
C ALA A 49 -2.72 1.81 5.27
N ILE A 50 -2.58 1.79 3.94
CA ILE A 50 -3.73 1.78 3.01
C ILE A 50 -4.57 0.52 3.22
N VAL A 51 -3.93 -0.65 3.22
CA VAL A 51 -4.62 -1.93 3.40
C VAL A 51 -5.28 -2.01 4.78
N ALA A 52 -4.60 -1.59 5.84
CA ALA A 52 -5.16 -1.56 7.19
C ALA A 52 -6.38 -0.63 7.29
N ASN A 53 -6.32 0.55 6.66
CA ASN A 53 -7.45 1.46 6.61
C ASN A 53 -8.64 0.83 5.87
N SER A 54 -8.42 0.28 4.66
CA SER A 54 -9.47 -0.40 3.90
C SER A 54 -10.03 -1.66 4.59
N LEU A 55 -9.24 -2.31 5.45
CA LEU A 55 -9.65 -3.51 6.16
C LEU A 55 -10.48 -3.19 7.41
N LEU A 56 -10.03 -2.22 8.20
CA LEU A 56 -10.58 -1.92 9.52
C LEU A 56 -11.67 -0.84 9.49
N LEU A 57 -11.60 0.08 8.52
CA LEU A 57 -12.53 1.19 8.40
C LEU A 57 -13.40 1.05 7.15
N ASP A 58 -14.66 1.44 7.29
CA ASP A 58 -15.60 1.63 6.20
C ASP A 58 -16.07 3.08 6.23
N GLU A 59 -15.65 3.88 5.26
CA GLU A 59 -15.99 5.32 5.16
C GLU A 59 -15.73 6.14 6.45
N GLY A 60 -14.77 5.71 7.28
CA GLY A 60 -14.42 6.38 8.53
C GLY A 60 -15.04 5.77 9.80
N ALA A 61 -15.96 4.81 9.66
CA ALA A 61 -16.50 4.03 10.77
C ALA A 61 -15.74 2.71 10.95
N TRP A 62 -15.68 2.19 12.18
CA TRP A 62 -15.13 0.86 12.44
C TRP A 62 -16.00 -0.21 11.77
N ARG A 63 -15.39 -0.98 10.87
CA ARG A 63 -16.09 -2.04 10.13
C ARG A 63 -16.34 -3.23 11.05
N PRO A 64 -17.56 -3.79 11.09
CA PRO A 64 -17.82 -5.02 11.85
C PRO A 64 -17.01 -6.19 11.27
N PHE A 65 -16.69 -7.15 12.12
CA PHE A 65 -15.99 -8.37 11.70
C PHE A 65 -16.85 -9.12 10.67
N GLY A 66 -16.27 -9.44 9.50
CA GLY A 66 -17.02 -9.96 8.35
C GLY A 66 -16.13 -10.51 7.25
N ALA A 67 -16.68 -10.73 6.05
CA ALA A 67 -16.00 -11.37 4.91
C ALA A 67 -14.63 -10.75 4.57
N TRP A 68 -14.51 -9.43 4.66
CA TRP A 68 -13.25 -8.69 4.43
C TRP A 68 -12.13 -9.11 5.39
N HIS A 69 -12.43 -9.29 6.67
CA HIS A 69 -11.46 -9.70 7.68
C HIS A 69 -11.01 -11.15 7.49
N LEU A 70 -11.94 -12.04 7.10
CA LEU A 70 -11.64 -13.43 6.78
C LEU A 70 -10.79 -13.55 5.50
N ALA A 71 -11.11 -12.77 4.47
CA ALA A 71 -10.31 -12.71 3.25
C ALA A 71 -8.88 -12.20 3.53
N ALA A 72 -8.73 -11.19 4.40
CA ALA A 72 -7.41 -10.70 4.81
C ALA A 72 -6.62 -11.75 5.60
N LEU A 73 -7.25 -12.45 6.55
CA LEU A 73 -6.60 -13.55 7.29
C LEU A 73 -6.15 -14.67 6.35
N ALA A 74 -6.99 -15.05 5.39
CA ALA A 74 -6.63 -16.05 4.38
C ALA A 74 -5.46 -15.58 3.50
N ALA A 75 -5.47 -14.32 3.05
CA ALA A 75 -4.39 -13.73 2.26
C ALA A 75 -3.07 -13.69 3.04
N VAL A 76 -3.10 -13.34 4.34
CA VAL A 76 -1.93 -13.38 5.23
C VAL A 76 -1.41 -14.81 5.39
N GLY A 77 -2.30 -15.79 5.62
CA GLY A 77 -1.93 -17.20 5.70
C GLY A 77 -1.22 -17.71 4.44
N VAL A 78 -1.76 -17.37 3.27
CA VAL A 78 -1.13 -17.72 1.98
C VAL A 78 0.19 -16.99 1.78
N ALA A 79 0.29 -15.73 2.23
CA ALA A 79 1.53 -14.96 2.15
C ALA A 79 2.67 -15.53 2.97
N LEU A 80 2.37 -16.00 4.18
CA LEU A 80 3.34 -16.66 5.04
C LEU A 80 3.78 -18.01 4.46
N TRP A 81 2.88 -18.72 3.75
CA TRP A 81 3.21 -20.03 3.20
C TRP A 81 4.01 -19.96 1.90
N ARG A 82 3.61 -19.10 0.95
CA ARG A 82 4.13 -19.19 -0.42
C ARG A 82 5.14 -18.12 -0.82
N ARG A 83 5.47 -17.15 0.06
CA ARG A 83 6.47 -16.07 -0.13
C ARG A 83 6.53 -15.52 -1.58
N SER A 84 5.40 -15.47 -2.28
CA SER A 84 5.27 -15.11 -3.69
C SER A 84 4.07 -14.20 -3.87
N SER A 85 4.34 -12.93 -4.16
CA SER A 85 3.34 -11.84 -4.15
C SER A 85 2.19 -12.03 -5.14
N GLY A 86 2.44 -12.73 -6.25
CA GLY A 86 1.38 -13.01 -7.23
C GLY A 86 0.35 -14.02 -6.72
N VAL A 87 0.81 -15.06 -6.02
CA VAL A 87 -0.08 -16.11 -5.49
C VAL A 87 -0.90 -15.59 -4.32
N THR A 88 -0.35 -14.67 -3.53
CA THR A 88 -1.07 -14.05 -2.40
C THR A 88 -2.18 -13.13 -2.88
N MET A 89 -1.92 -12.32 -3.91
CA MET A 89 -2.95 -11.47 -4.52
C MET A 89 -4.06 -12.31 -5.14
N ALA A 90 -3.71 -13.35 -5.91
CA ALA A 90 -4.69 -14.24 -6.52
C ALA A 90 -5.54 -14.97 -5.46
N ALA A 91 -4.91 -15.51 -4.41
CA ALA A 91 -5.63 -16.19 -3.35
C ALA A 91 -6.58 -15.26 -2.58
N GLY A 92 -6.13 -14.05 -2.23
CA GLY A 92 -6.99 -13.04 -1.59
C GLY A 92 -8.20 -12.68 -2.45
N ALA A 93 -7.99 -12.46 -3.74
CA ALA A 93 -9.07 -12.15 -4.69
C ALA A 93 -10.06 -13.32 -4.84
N VAL A 94 -9.57 -14.56 -4.93
CA VAL A 94 -10.42 -15.75 -5.05
C VAL A 94 -11.23 -16.00 -3.78
N VAL A 95 -10.62 -15.89 -2.61
CA VAL A 95 -11.33 -16.03 -1.32
C VAL A 95 -12.37 -14.94 -1.16
N PHE A 96 -12.03 -13.69 -1.51
CA PHE A 96 -12.99 -12.59 -1.49
C PHE A 96 -14.18 -12.84 -2.43
N ALA A 97 -13.92 -13.25 -3.67
CA ALA A 97 -14.96 -13.58 -4.63
C ALA A 97 -15.84 -14.74 -4.14
N ALA A 98 -15.26 -15.76 -3.51
CA ALA A 98 -16.01 -16.88 -2.93
C ALA A 98 -16.91 -16.45 -1.76
N LEU A 99 -16.42 -15.58 -0.88
CA LEU A 99 -17.20 -15.05 0.25
C LEU A 99 -18.34 -14.15 -0.22
N LEU A 100 -18.08 -13.30 -1.22
CA LEU A 100 -19.10 -12.45 -1.84
C LEU A 100 -20.20 -13.29 -2.50
N LEU A 101 -19.83 -14.35 -3.22
CA LEU A 101 -20.78 -15.28 -3.84
C LEU A 101 -21.57 -16.10 -2.80
N ALA A 102 -21.01 -16.31 -1.61
CA ALA A 102 -21.70 -16.96 -0.49
C ALA A 102 -22.69 -16.04 0.24
N GLY A 103 -22.81 -14.77 -0.18
CA GLY A 103 -23.78 -13.83 0.38
C GLY A 103 -23.41 -13.24 1.73
N VAL A 104 -22.11 -13.23 2.06
CA VAL A 104 -21.52 -12.60 3.27
C VAL A 104 -20.70 -11.38 2.86
#